data_AF-A0A2D9P467-F1
#
_entry.id   AF-A0A2D9P467-F1
#
_cell.length_a   1.000
_cell.length_b   1.000
_cell.length_c   1.000
_cell.angle_alpha   90.00
_cell.angle_beta   90.00
_cell.angle_gamma   90.00
#
_symmetry.space_group_name_H-M   'P 1'
#
loop_
_entity.id
_entity.type
_entity.pdbx_description
1 polymer ?
#
loop_
_entity_poly.entity_id
_entity_poly.type
_entity_poly.pdbx_seq_one_letter_code
_entity_poly.pdbx_strand_id
1 'polypeptide(L)' 'MSRFRSNLQKAISASSTLLGSILLFGMIGYYLMNEYKNDFWFISFLILGSLVGLFDLYKQISK' A
#
# COMPACT_ATOMS: atom_id res chain seq x y z
N MET A 1 -9.36 27.04 -12.10
CA MET A 1 -9.83 25.62 -12.09
C MET A 1 -8.74 24.56 -12.32
N SER A 2 -7.56 24.84 -12.92
CA SER A 2 -6.60 23.79 -13.32
C SER A 2 -5.81 23.12 -12.19
N ARG A 3 -5.46 23.84 -11.11
CA ARG A 3 -4.64 23.31 -9.99
C ARG A 3 -5.35 22.27 -9.12
N PHE A 4 -6.68 22.37 -8.98
CA PHE A 4 -7.45 21.42 -8.19
C PHE A 4 -7.45 20.03 -8.84
N ARG A 5 -7.55 20.00 -10.18
CA ARG A 5 -7.54 18.76 -10.96
C ARG A 5 -6.19 18.04 -10.91
N SER A 6 -5.06 18.77 -10.91
CA SER A 6 -3.73 18.14 -10.78
C SER A 6 -3.48 17.57 -9.38
N ASN A 7 -3.92 18.26 -8.33
CA ASN A 7 -3.80 17.78 -6.96
C ASN A 7 -4.69 16.56 -6.70
N LEU A 8 -5.92 16.56 -7.25
CA LEU A 8 -6.81 15.39 -7.18
C LEU A 8 -6.22 14.20 -7.93
N GLN A 9 -5.64 14.42 -9.11
CA GLN A 9 -5.02 13.37 -9.91
C GLN A 9 -3.78 12.79 -9.22
N LYS A 10 -2.95 13.62 -8.59
CA LYS A 10 -1.85 13.16 -7.72
C LYS A 10 -2.37 12.33 -6.54
N ALA A 11 -3.42 12.78 -5.86
CA ALA A 11 -4.02 12.06 -4.75
C ALA A 11 -4.61 10.70 -5.17
N ILE A 12 -5.33 10.65 -6.31
CA ILE A 12 -5.83 9.40 -6.90
C ILE A 12 -4.67 8.46 -7.23
N SER A 13 -3.60 8.97 -7.85
CA SER A 13 -2.46 8.13 -8.25
C SER A 13 -1.76 7.54 -7.01
N ALA A 14 -1.54 8.36 -5.99
CA ALA A 14 -0.94 7.92 -4.74
C ALA A 14 -1.81 6.90 -3.99
N SER A 15 -3.13 7.11 -3.97
CA SER A 15 -4.09 6.20 -3.34
C SER A 15 -4.16 4.86 -4.07
N SER A 16 -4.06 4.87 -5.40
CA SER A 16 -4.01 3.67 -6.25
C SER A 16 -2.75 2.85 -5.98
N THR A 17 -1.60 3.51 -5.82
CA THR A 17 -0.34 2.85 -5.46
C THR A 17 -0.37 2.25 -4.05
N LEU A 18 -0.95 2.97 -3.09
CA LEU A 18 -1.19 2.50 -1.74
C LEU A 18 -2.06 1.24 -1.72
N LEU A 19 -3.22 1.31 -2.38
CA LEU A 19 -4.17 0.20 -2.50
C LEU A 19 -3.51 -1.00 -3.15
N GLY A 20 -2.74 -0.79 -4.23
CA GLY A 20 -1.98 -1.85 -4.90
C GLY A 20 -0.96 -2.53 -3.99
N SER A 21 -0.19 -1.76 -3.21
CA SER A 21 0.78 -2.31 -2.25
C SER A 21 0.09 -3.11 -1.14
N ILE A 22 -0.98 -2.58 -0.56
CA ILE A 22 -1.72 -3.27 0.51
C ILE A 22 -2.36 -4.55 -0.02
N LEU A 23 -2.92 -4.55 -1.23
CA LEU A 23 -3.50 -5.74 -1.86
C LEU A 23 -2.43 -6.80 -2.16
N LEU A 24 -1.28 -6.42 -2.72
CA LEU A 24 -0.20 -7.35 -3.03
C LEU A 24 0.38 -7.96 -1.75
N PHE A 25 0.78 -7.13 -0.79
CA PHE A 25 1.33 -7.61 0.48
C PHE A 25 0.28 -8.36 1.31
N GLY A 26 -0.99 -7.95 1.26
CA GLY A 26 -2.10 -8.65 1.91
C GLY A 26 -2.35 -10.04 1.29
N MET A 27 -2.35 -10.16 -0.03
CA MET A 27 -2.48 -11.47 -0.70
C MET A 27 -1.30 -12.39 -0.37
N ILE A 28 -0.07 -11.88 -0.42
CA ILE A 28 1.13 -12.64 -0.10
C ILE A 28 1.12 -13.07 1.37
N GLY A 29 0.76 -12.15 2.27
CA GLY A 29 0.62 -12.45 3.69
C GLY A 29 -0.47 -13.48 3.97
N TYR A 30 -1.60 -13.44 3.25
CA TYR A 30 -2.69 -14.41 3.40
C TYR A 30 -2.29 -15.80 2.91
N TYR A 31 -1.58 -15.87 1.78
CA TYR A 31 -1.07 -17.13 1.25
C TYR A 31 -0.09 -17.78 2.24
N LEU A 32 0.85 -16.99 2.80
CA LEU A 32 1.80 -17.47 3.80
C LEU A 32 1.14 -17.83 5.13
N MET A 33 0.12 -17.09 5.56
CA MET A 33 -0.67 -17.44 6.74
C MET A 33 -1.26 -18.85 6.60
N ASN A 34 -1.79 -19.17 5.42
CA ASN A 34 -2.40 -20.47 5.16
C ASN A 34 -1.38 -21.62 5.13
N GLU A 35 -0.15 -21.38 4.65
CA GLU A 35 0.93 -22.38 4.70
C GLU A 35 1.49 -22.59 6.11
N TYR A 36 1.77 -21.50 6.84
CA TYR A 36 2.42 -21.58 8.15
C TYR A 36 1.45 -21.74 9.33
N LYS A 37 0.13 -21.73 9.08
CA LYS A 37 -0.95 -21.74 10.09
C LYS A 37 -0.70 -20.74 11.23
N ASN A 38 -0.10 -19.60 10.92
CA ASN A 38 0.34 -18.63 11.89
C ASN A 38 -0.10 -17.23 11.47
N ASP A 39 -1.03 -16.67 12.23
CA ASP A 39 -1.59 -15.34 12.01
C ASP A 39 -0.54 -14.22 12.08
N PHE A 40 0.60 -14.48 12.74
CA PHE A 40 1.72 -13.54 12.79
C PHE A 40 2.28 -13.21 11.41
N TRP A 41 2.27 -14.15 10.47
CA TRP A 41 2.77 -13.92 9.12
C TRP A 41 1.90 -12.92 8.36
N PHE A 42 0.57 -13.03 8.51
CA PHE A 42 -0.37 -12.08 7.93
C PHE A 42 -0.13 -10.67 8.46
N ILE A 43 -0.09 -10.52 9.79
CA ILE A 43 0.10 -9.22 10.46
C ILE A 43 1.44 -8.60 10.08
N SER A 44 2.53 -9.37 10.05
CA SER A 44 3.85 -8.87 9.71
C SER A 44 3.93 -8.37 8.26
N PHE A 45 3.33 -9.11 7.31
CA PHE A 45 3.24 -8.67 5.92
C PHE A 45 2.33 -7.46 5.72
N LEU A 46 1.26 -7.34 6.51
CA LEU A 46 0.35 -6.19 6.46
C LEU A 46 1.04 -4.92 6.98
N ILE A 47 1.84 -5.03 8.05
CA ILE A 47 2.66 -3.93 8.57
C ILE A 47 3.71 -3.51 7.55
N LEU A 48 4.43 -4.47 6.94
CA LEU A 48 5.42 -4.19 5.90
C LEU A 48 4.76 -3.55 4.66
N GLY A 49 3.64 -4.09 4.19
CA GLY A 49 2.90 -3.54 3.06
C GLY A 49 2.38 -2.12 3.32
N SER A 50 1.94 -1.86 4.56
CA SER A 50 1.54 -0.52 4.98
C SER A 50 2.72 0.45 5.02
N LEU A 51 3.88 0.03 5.53
CA LEU A 51 5.10 0.85 5.56
C LEU A 51 5.59 1.18 4.16
N VAL A 52 5.67 0.19 3.27
CA VAL A 52 6.06 0.36 1.87
C VAL A 52 5.08 1.29 1.15
N GLY A 53 3.77 1.06 1.34
CA GLY A 53 2.73 1.89 0.77
C GLY A 53 2.82 3.36 1.24
N LEU A 54 3.04 3.59 2.53
CA LEU A 54 3.25 4.93 3.08
C LEU A 54 4.53 5.60 2.54
N PHE A 55 5.61 4.82 2.39
CA PHE A 55 6.90 5.32 1.91
C PHE A 55 6.82 5.74 0.44
N ASP A 56 6.12 4.98 -0.40
CA ASP A 56 5.89 5.33 -1.80
C ASP A 56 5.00 6.58 -1.92
N LEU A 57 3.99 6.69 -1.07
CA LEU A 57 3.13 7.87 -0.94
C LEU A 57 3.93 9.11 -0.56
N TYR A 58 4.79 9.01 0.45
CA TYR A 58 5.67 10.08 0.87
C TYR A 58 6.60 10.51 -0.27
N LYS A 59 7.15 9.54 -1.02
CA LYS A 59 8.00 9.81 -2.18
C LYS A 59 7.23 10.48 -3.33
N GLN A 60 5.96 10.14 -3.55
CA GLN A 60 5.10 10.79 -4.56
C GLN A 60 4.67 12.21 -4.17
N ILE A 61 4.47 12.48 -2.87
CA ILE A 61 4.11 13.81 -2.36
C ILE A 61 5.34 14.72 -2.26
N SER A 62 6.47 14.18 -1.81
CA SER A 62 7.73 14.92 -1.63
C SER A 62 8.45 15.23 -2.95
N LYS A 63 7.94 14.74 -4.09
CA LYS A 63 8.49 14.96 -5.43
C LYS A 63 7.54 15.82 -6.29
#